data_AF-A0A2E3XSN2-F1
#
_entry.id   AF-A0A2E3XSN2-F1
#
_cell.length_a   1.000
_cell.length_b   1.000
_cell.length_c   1.000
_cell.angle_alpha   90.00
_cell.angle_beta   90.00
_cell.angle_gamma   90.00
#
_symmetry.space_group_name_H-M   'P 1'
#
loop_
_entity.id
_entity.type
_entity.pdbx_description
1 polymer ?
#
loop_
_entity_poly.entity_id
_entity_poly.type
_entity_poly.pdbx_seq_one_letter_code
_entity_poly.pdbx_strand_id
1 'polypeptide(L)'
;MTEKREFIDRVVDEFYRVATVDILIGHQFRKIALKESSPGHPLRPPLEAFSHHLPRIKRFWYIQLLHVDLSKDMAPQQGLSKSDQDNYQRKLMQPFDLIQIHRALFIRMGELNRWLTLFEQTLKAQQDLTPASHKREIEELANSWRLKLDFFKEKFKKIL
;
A
#
# COMPACT_ATOMS: atom_id res chain seq x y z
N MET A 1 13.02 0.09 15.25
CA MET A 1 11.96 0.98 14.72
C MET A 1 12.22 1.42 13.28
N THR A 2 13.39 1.97 12.95
CA THR A 2 13.72 2.35 11.56
C THR A 2 13.67 1.16 10.60
N GLU A 3 14.30 0.04 10.95
CA GLU A 3 14.31 -1.19 10.12
C GLU A 3 12.92 -1.73 9.78
N LYS A 4 12.00 -1.76 10.76
CA LYS A 4 10.61 -2.17 10.53
C LYS A 4 9.88 -1.25 9.55
N ARG A 5 10.14 0.05 9.60
CA ARG A 5 9.54 1.03 8.67
C ARG A 5 10.10 0.86 7.27
N GLU A 6 11.41 0.73 7.15
CA GLU A 6 12.06 0.49 5.86
C GLU A 6 11.60 -0.84 5.24
N PHE A 7 11.41 -1.88 6.04
CA PHE A 7 10.83 -3.13 5.57
C PHE A 7 9.40 -2.95 5.03
N ILE A 8 8.54 -2.23 5.76
CA ILE A 8 7.18 -1.92 5.30
C ILE A 8 7.22 -1.14 3.98
N ASP A 9 8.11 -0.16 3.87
CA ASP A 9 8.25 0.66 2.67
C ASP A 9 8.66 -0.17 1.47
N ARG A 10 9.70 -1.01 1.61
CA ARG A 10 10.16 -1.92 0.56
C ARG A 10 9.06 -2.86 0.10
N VAL A 11 8.30 -3.45 1.04
CA VAL A 11 7.18 -4.35 0.70
C VAL A 11 6.10 -3.62 -0.07
N VAL A 12 5.68 -2.43 0.39
CA VAL A 12 4.61 -1.65 -0.26
C VAL A 12 5.05 -1.18 -1.65
N ASP A 13 6.26 -0.63 -1.79
CA ASP A 13 6.76 -0.13 -3.06
C ASP A 13 6.92 -1.27 -4.08
N GLU A 14 7.52 -2.37 -3.67
CA GLU A 14 7.69 -3.55 -4.54
C GLU A 14 6.33 -4.15 -4.93
N PHE A 15 5.38 -4.20 -4.00
CA PHE A 15 4.04 -4.70 -4.28
C PHE A 15 3.35 -3.85 -5.36
N TYR A 16 3.39 -2.52 -5.25
CA TYR A 16 2.82 -1.64 -6.28
C TYR A 16 3.54 -1.80 -7.62
N ARG A 17 4.86 -1.97 -7.61
CA ARG A 17 5.65 -2.21 -8.83
C ARG A 17 5.16 -3.44 -9.59
N VAL A 18 4.87 -4.54 -8.89
CA VAL A 18 4.40 -5.78 -9.55
C VAL A 18 2.89 -5.78 -9.80
N ALA A 19 2.08 -5.21 -8.91
CA ALA A 19 0.63 -5.23 -8.99
C ALA A 19 0.07 -4.33 -10.11
N THR A 20 0.73 -3.21 -10.40
CA THR A 20 0.30 -2.26 -11.44
C THR A 20 0.35 -2.84 -12.85
N VAL A 21 1.19 -3.84 -13.08
CA VAL A 21 1.35 -4.52 -14.38
C VAL A 21 0.73 -5.93 -14.38
N ASP A 22 0.15 -6.39 -13.28
CA ASP A 22 -0.50 -7.69 -13.19
C ASP A 22 -1.74 -7.75 -14.11
N ILE A 23 -1.88 -8.86 -14.83
CA ILE A 23 -2.92 -9.03 -15.85
C ILE A 23 -4.33 -8.99 -15.24
N LEU A 24 -4.52 -9.53 -14.03
CA LEU A 24 -5.83 -9.62 -13.40
C LEU A 24 -6.16 -8.34 -12.61
N ILE A 25 -5.22 -7.84 -11.80
CA ILE A 25 -5.51 -6.74 -10.87
C ILE A 25 -4.97 -5.38 -11.30
N GLY A 26 -4.03 -5.31 -12.24
CA GLY A 26 -3.40 -4.05 -12.66
C GLY A 26 -4.38 -3.01 -13.20
N HIS A 27 -5.50 -3.46 -13.76
CA HIS A 27 -6.57 -2.56 -14.20
C HIS A 27 -7.23 -1.78 -13.06
N GLN A 28 -7.28 -2.33 -11.83
CA GLN A 28 -7.78 -1.60 -10.67
C GLN A 28 -6.83 -0.46 -10.28
N PHE A 29 -5.51 -0.70 -10.36
CA PHE A 29 -4.50 0.33 -10.12
C PHE A 29 -4.53 1.44 -11.17
N ARG A 30 -4.87 1.14 -12.42
CA ARG A 30 -5.13 2.17 -13.45
C ARG A 30 -6.29 3.09 -13.08
N LYS A 31 -7.39 2.54 -12.57
CA LYS A 31 -8.52 3.37 -12.08
C LYS A 31 -8.09 4.29 -10.94
N ILE A 32 -7.19 3.83 -10.07
CA ILE A 32 -6.64 4.64 -8.98
C ILE A 32 -5.75 5.76 -9.55
N ALA A 33 -4.80 5.45 -10.43
CA ALA A 33 -3.91 6.42 -11.05
C ALA A 33 -4.68 7.52 -11.82
N LEU A 34 -5.73 7.14 -12.57
CA LEU A 34 -6.60 8.09 -13.27
C LEU A 34 -7.32 9.05 -12.31
N LYS A 35 -7.75 8.57 -11.13
CA LYS A 35 -8.38 9.41 -10.10
C LYS A 35 -7.39 10.36 -9.43
N GLU A 36 -6.10 10.04 -9.44
CA GLU A 36 -5.03 10.90 -8.90
C GLU A 36 -4.44 11.85 -9.96
N SER A 37 -5.08 11.97 -11.13
CA SER A 37 -4.74 12.92 -12.20
C SER A 37 -3.29 12.87 -12.67
N SER A 38 -2.63 11.72 -12.54
CA SER A 38 -1.24 11.56 -12.98
C SER A 38 -1.18 11.08 -14.43
N PRO A 39 -0.66 11.88 -15.37
CA PRO A 39 -0.50 11.47 -16.77
C PRO A 39 0.61 10.42 -16.86
N GLY A 40 0.28 9.23 -17.35
CA GLY A 40 1.22 8.12 -17.52
C GLY A 40 0.74 7.15 -18.60
N HIS A 41 1.59 6.18 -18.96
CA HIS A 41 1.25 5.18 -19.98
C HIS A 41 -0.04 4.44 -19.58
N PRO A 42 -1.11 4.45 -20.41
CA PRO A 42 -2.46 4.04 -20.00
C PRO A 42 -2.55 2.63 -19.45
N LEU A 43 -1.66 1.72 -19.86
CA LEU A 43 -1.64 0.32 -19.45
C LEU A 43 -0.66 0.00 -18.32
N ARG A 44 0.26 0.93 -18.01
CA ARG A 44 1.36 0.74 -17.06
C ARG A 44 1.62 2.07 -16.35
N PRO A 45 0.80 2.44 -15.37
CA PRO A 45 1.02 3.68 -14.65
C PRO A 45 2.39 3.59 -13.96
N PRO A 46 3.28 4.58 -14.14
CA PRO A 46 4.57 4.60 -13.45
C PRO A 46 4.33 4.70 -11.93
N LEU A 47 5.30 4.29 -11.10
CA LEU A 47 5.12 4.30 -9.64
C LEU A 47 4.87 5.73 -9.12
N GLU A 48 5.46 6.71 -9.81
CA GLU A 48 5.28 8.14 -9.63
C GLU A 48 3.83 8.59 -9.77
N ALA A 49 3.00 7.85 -10.54
CA ALA A 49 1.57 8.12 -10.65
C ALA A 49 0.78 7.80 -9.36
N PHE A 50 1.44 7.18 -8.38
CA PHE A 50 0.91 6.89 -7.05
C PHE A 50 1.63 7.70 -5.96
N SER A 51 2.32 8.78 -6.33
CA SER A 51 3.09 9.62 -5.39
C SER A 51 2.24 10.13 -4.22
N HIS A 52 0.97 10.46 -4.44
CA HIS A 52 0.04 10.87 -3.37
C HIS A 52 -0.65 9.68 -2.68
N HIS A 53 -0.69 8.52 -3.33
CA HIS A 53 -1.31 7.30 -2.83
C HIS A 53 -0.40 6.53 -1.86
N LEU A 54 0.83 6.24 -2.28
CA LEU A 54 1.77 5.37 -1.57
C LEU A 54 2.03 5.82 -0.13
N PRO A 55 2.23 7.12 0.17
CA PRO A 55 2.41 7.55 1.55
C PRO A 55 1.20 7.23 2.45
N ARG A 56 -0.02 7.29 1.92
CA ARG A 56 -1.24 6.95 2.67
C ARG A 56 -1.30 5.45 2.97
N ILE A 57 -0.89 4.62 2.02
CA ILE A 57 -0.83 3.16 2.18
C ILE A 57 0.27 2.75 3.15
N LYS A 58 1.46 3.34 3.05
CA LYS A 58 2.56 3.15 4.02
C LYS A 58 2.13 3.56 5.42
N ARG A 59 1.53 4.75 5.57
CA ARG A 59 0.96 5.22 6.85
C ARG A 59 -0.07 4.24 7.40
N PHE A 60 -0.99 3.75 6.57
CA PHE A 60 -1.97 2.75 6.99
C PHE A 60 -1.27 1.52 7.60
N TRP A 61 -0.24 1.00 6.96
CA TRP A 61 0.50 -0.16 7.47
C TRP A 61 1.33 0.14 8.72
N TYR A 62 1.92 1.33 8.85
CA TYR A 62 2.58 1.73 10.10
C TYR A 62 1.60 1.71 11.28
N ILE A 63 0.40 2.23 11.10
CA ILE A 63 -0.64 2.22 12.13
C ILE A 63 -1.07 0.78 12.45
N GLN A 64 -1.26 -0.05 11.42
CA GLN A 64 -1.72 -1.43 11.62
C GLN A 64 -0.70 -2.35 12.28
N LEU A 65 0.60 -2.16 11.99
CA LEU A 65 1.66 -3.10 12.37
C LEU A 65 2.57 -2.58 13.47
N LEU A 66 2.78 -1.27 13.53
CA LEU A 66 3.67 -0.64 14.52
C LEU A 66 2.90 0.14 15.57
N HIS A 67 1.59 0.37 15.37
CA HIS A 67 0.75 1.19 16.25
C HIS A 67 1.26 2.62 16.41
N VAL A 68 1.93 3.15 15.38
CA VAL A 68 2.44 4.53 15.34
C VAL A 68 1.82 5.28 14.18
N ASP A 69 1.33 6.48 14.45
CA ASP A 69 0.90 7.43 13.43
C ASP A 69 2.01 8.46 13.17
N LEU A 70 2.66 8.32 12.01
CA LEU A 70 3.75 9.20 11.59
C LEU A 70 3.27 10.33 10.66
N SER A 71 1.96 10.58 10.56
CA SER A 71 1.41 11.62 9.67
C SER A 71 2.06 12.99 9.85
N LYS A 72 2.41 13.35 11.09
CA LYS A 72 3.06 14.63 11.42
C LYS A 72 4.53 14.68 11.04
N ASP A 73 5.17 13.52 10.91
CA ASP A 73 6.61 13.37 10.65
C ASP A 73 6.91 13.06 9.17
N MET A 74 5.88 12.76 8.37
CA MET A 74 6.03 12.51 6.94
C MET A 74 6.40 13.81 6.22
N ALA A 75 7.61 13.86 5.67
CA ALA A 75 8.14 15.02 4.99
C ALA A 75 7.19 15.54 3.89
N PRO A 76 7.08 16.87 3.72
CA PRO A 76 6.39 17.44 2.57
C PRO A 76 7.01 16.91 1.28
N GLN A 77 6.16 16.58 0.30
CA GLN A 77 6.66 16.26 -1.03
C GLN A 77 7.28 17.52 -1.65
N GLN A 78 8.59 17.46 -1.91
CA GLN A 78 9.32 18.53 -2.56
C GLN A 78 8.84 18.68 -4.02
N GLY A 79 8.79 19.91 -4.53
CA GLY A 79 8.36 20.20 -5.90
C GLY A 79 6.85 20.33 -6.11
N LEU A 80 6.03 20.14 -5.09
CA LEU A 80 4.59 20.45 -5.14
C LEU A 80 4.29 21.92 -4.88
N SER A 81 3.18 22.41 -5.44
CA SER A 81 2.63 23.72 -5.05
C SER A 81 2.14 23.70 -3.60
N LYS A 82 2.05 24.88 -2.96
CA LYS A 82 1.53 24.99 -1.59
C LYS A 82 0.12 24.41 -1.44
N SER A 83 -0.77 24.66 -2.41
CA SER A 83 -2.13 24.11 -2.41
C SER A 83 -2.16 22.58 -2.52
N ASP A 84 -1.23 22.00 -3.28
CA ASP A 84 -1.13 20.54 -3.42
C ASP A 84 -0.56 19.90 -2.14
N GLN A 85 0.40 20.56 -1.50
CA GLN A 85 0.91 20.17 -0.18
C GLN A 85 -0.20 20.20 0.88
N ASP A 86 -1.00 21.25 0.93
CA ASP A 86 -2.12 21.37 1.87
C ASP A 86 -3.20 20.30 1.63
N ASN A 87 -3.47 19.96 0.37
CA ASN A 87 -4.39 18.87 0.01
C ASN A 87 -3.83 17.50 0.43
N TYR A 88 -2.55 17.26 0.18
CA TYR A 88 -1.85 16.04 0.58
C TYR A 88 -1.90 15.83 2.10
N GLN A 89 -1.55 16.86 2.88
CA GLN A 89 -1.59 16.80 4.34
C GLN A 89 -3.02 16.53 4.86
N ARG A 90 -4.03 17.21 4.30
CA ARG A 90 -5.43 16.92 4.66
C ARG A 90 -5.83 15.47 4.38
N LYS A 91 -5.48 14.92 3.21
CA LYS A 91 -5.79 13.52 2.84
C LYS A 91 -5.04 12.50 3.71
N LEU A 92 -3.83 12.82 4.16
CA LEU A 92 -3.08 11.97 5.09
C LEU A 92 -3.73 11.91 6.47
N MET A 93 -4.24 13.04 6.96
CA MET A 93 -4.80 13.14 8.32
C MET A 93 -6.24 12.61 8.43
N GLN A 94 -6.95 12.41 7.31
CA GLN A 94 -8.32 11.89 7.34
C GLN A 94 -8.38 10.42 7.82
N PRO A 95 -9.46 10.04 8.55
CA PRO A 95 -9.74 8.65 8.85
C PRO A 95 -9.78 7.80 7.57
N PHE A 96 -9.10 6.66 7.59
CA PHE A 96 -9.03 5.77 6.44
C PHE A 96 -10.18 4.75 6.50
N ASP A 97 -11.29 5.03 5.82
CA ASP A 97 -12.38 4.07 5.65
C ASP A 97 -12.02 3.05 4.56
N LEU A 98 -11.22 2.06 4.94
CA LEU A 98 -10.71 1.02 4.05
C LEU A 98 -11.84 0.35 3.25
N ILE A 99 -13.00 0.08 3.85
CA ILE A 99 -14.05 -0.69 3.19
C ILE A 99 -14.81 0.19 2.19
N GLN A 100 -15.20 1.39 2.60
CA GLN A 100 -16.01 2.27 1.76
C GLN A 100 -15.26 2.71 0.50
N ILE A 101 -13.96 3.03 0.61
CA ILE A 101 -13.17 3.49 -0.55
C ILE A 101 -13.00 2.38 -1.61
N HIS A 102 -12.98 1.11 -1.21
CA HIS A 102 -12.80 -0.01 -2.13
C HIS A 102 -14.11 -0.55 -2.72
N ARG A 103 -15.28 -0.23 -2.14
CA ARG A 103 -16.59 -0.57 -2.73
C ARG A 103 -16.72 -0.04 -4.16
N ALA A 104 -16.22 1.17 -4.42
CA ALA A 104 -16.26 1.80 -5.74
C ALA A 104 -15.37 1.11 -6.80
N LEU A 105 -14.52 0.16 -6.40
CA LEU A 105 -13.66 -0.59 -7.33
C LEU A 105 -14.32 -1.85 -7.86
N PHE A 106 -15.45 -2.28 -7.28
CA PHE A 106 -16.17 -3.51 -7.65
C PHE A 106 -15.23 -4.72 -7.72
N ILE A 107 -14.38 -4.87 -6.69
CA ILE A 107 -13.37 -5.94 -6.62
C ILE A 107 -14.07 -7.29 -6.69
N ARG A 108 -13.60 -8.20 -7.53
CA ARG A 108 -14.13 -9.57 -7.59
C ARG A 108 -13.35 -10.49 -6.67
N MET A 109 -13.96 -11.61 -6.25
CA MET A 109 -13.29 -12.61 -5.41
C MET A 109 -11.96 -13.10 -6.01
N GLY A 110 -11.91 -13.31 -7.33
CA GLY A 110 -10.67 -13.68 -8.03
C GLY A 110 -9.59 -12.60 -7.98
N GLU A 111 -9.98 -11.32 -8.05
CA GLU A 111 -9.07 -10.17 -7.94
C GLU A 111 -8.55 -10.02 -6.51
N LEU A 112 -9.40 -10.17 -5.51
CA LEU A 112 -9.00 -10.18 -4.10
C LEU A 112 -8.00 -11.31 -3.82
N ASN A 113 -8.30 -12.53 -4.29
CA ASN A 113 -7.40 -13.67 -4.12
C ASN A 113 -6.07 -13.43 -4.83
N ARG A 114 -6.08 -12.89 -6.05
CA ARG A 114 -4.85 -12.56 -6.77
C ARG A 114 -4.04 -11.49 -6.06
N TRP A 115 -4.68 -10.45 -5.54
CA TRP A 115 -4.05 -9.40 -4.75
C TRP A 115 -3.34 -10.01 -3.53
N LEU A 116 -4.02 -10.88 -2.78
CA LEU A 116 -3.46 -11.55 -1.61
C LEU A 116 -2.28 -12.45 -1.97
N THR A 117 -2.40 -13.25 -3.03
CA THR A 117 -1.30 -14.11 -3.51
C THR A 117 -0.08 -13.30 -3.91
N LEU A 118 -0.27 -12.23 -4.68
CA LEU A 118 0.83 -11.40 -5.13
C LEU A 118 1.49 -10.66 -3.95
N PHE A 119 0.68 -10.19 -3.00
CA PHE A 119 1.19 -9.54 -1.80
C PHE A 119 2.02 -10.50 -0.93
N GLU A 120 1.53 -11.72 -0.71
CA GLU A 120 2.26 -12.75 0.05
C GLU A 120 3.59 -13.12 -0.61
N GLN A 121 3.60 -13.24 -1.94
CA GLN A 121 4.82 -13.47 -2.72
C GLN A 121 5.82 -12.31 -2.54
N THR A 122 5.36 -11.06 -2.63
CA THR A 122 6.19 -9.88 -2.38
C THR A 122 6.72 -9.86 -0.94
N LEU A 123 5.87 -10.12 0.05
CA LEU A 123 6.25 -10.13 1.46
C LEU A 123 7.34 -11.16 1.74
N LYS A 124 7.18 -12.39 1.22
CA LYS A 124 8.17 -13.46 1.35
C LYS A 124 9.49 -13.09 0.67
N ALA A 125 9.45 -12.56 -0.55
CA ALA A 125 10.66 -12.16 -1.27
C ALA A 125 11.45 -11.07 -0.50
N GLN A 126 10.76 -10.06 0.03
CA GLN A 126 11.41 -9.01 0.83
C GLN A 126 11.93 -9.54 2.18
N GLN A 127 11.24 -10.51 2.78
CA GLN A 127 11.70 -11.20 3.99
C GLN A 127 13.01 -11.96 3.71
N ASP A 128 13.10 -12.67 2.59
CA ASP A 128 14.28 -13.45 2.21
C ASP A 128 15.50 -12.56 1.89
N LEU A 129 15.27 -11.31 1.47
CA LEU A 129 16.32 -10.29 1.26
C LEU A 129 16.80 -9.62 2.55
N THR A 130 16.15 -9.88 3.69
CA THR A 130 16.51 -9.26 4.98
C THR A 130 17.81 -9.84 5.54
N PRO A 131 18.77 -9.00 5.99
CA PRO A 131 20.00 -9.49 6.61
C PRO A 131 19.74 -10.36 7.84
N ALA A 132 20.62 -11.33 8.09
CA ALA A 132 20.49 -12.26 9.21
C ALA A 132 20.36 -11.56 10.58
N SER A 133 20.99 -10.39 10.75
CA SER A 133 20.91 -9.57 11.97
C SER A 133 19.50 -9.09 12.31
N HIS A 134 18.61 -8.96 11.33
CA HIS A 134 17.23 -8.47 11.51
C HIS A 134 16.16 -9.52 11.21
N LYS A 135 16.57 -10.72 10.80
CA LYS A 135 15.65 -11.75 10.27
C LYS A 135 14.53 -12.12 11.22
N ARG A 136 14.83 -12.30 12.51
CA ARG A 136 13.82 -12.63 13.53
C ARG A 136 12.78 -11.52 13.72
N GLU A 137 13.23 -10.27 13.86
CA GLU A 137 12.34 -9.11 14.05
C GLU A 137 11.42 -8.91 12.83
N ILE A 138 11.95 -9.10 11.62
CA ILE A 138 11.19 -9.00 10.38
C ILE A 138 10.23 -10.18 10.21
N GLU A 139 10.61 -11.39 10.63
CA GLU A 139 9.73 -12.55 10.61
C GLU A 139 8.52 -12.35 11.54
N GLU A 140 8.73 -11.85 12.75
CA GLU A 140 7.65 -11.49 13.68
C GLU A 140 6.72 -10.42 13.07
N LEU A 141 7.28 -9.40 12.42
CA LEU A 141 6.52 -8.36 11.73
C LEU A 141 5.72 -8.91 10.54
N ALA A 142 6.32 -9.76 9.70
CA ALA A 142 5.67 -10.38 8.55
C ALA A 142 4.52 -11.30 8.99
N ASN A 143 4.68 -12.02 10.10
CA ASN A 143 3.62 -12.84 10.67
C ASN A 143 2.44 -11.99 11.18
N SER A 144 2.72 -10.87 11.85
CA SER A 144 1.68 -9.89 12.21
C SER A 144 0.97 -9.34 10.97
N TRP A 145 1.72 -9.10 9.89
CA TRP A 145 1.15 -8.64 8.62
C TRP A 145 0.19 -9.67 8.02
N ARG A 146 0.56 -10.95 7.98
CA ARG A 146 -0.31 -12.05 7.51
C ARG A 146 -1.62 -12.12 8.27
N LEU A 147 -1.57 -12.03 9.60
CA LEU A 147 -2.79 -11.99 10.44
C LEU A 147 -3.69 -10.80 10.08
N LYS A 148 -3.10 -9.63 9.79
CA LYS A 148 -3.86 -8.46 9.32
C LYS A 148 -4.44 -8.66 7.93
N LEU A 149 -3.70 -9.30 7.02
CA LEU A 149 -4.21 -9.64 5.69
C LEU A 149 -5.42 -10.56 5.77
N ASP A 150 -5.37 -11.60 6.60
CA ASP A 150 -6.51 -12.50 6.83
C ASP A 150 -7.70 -11.76 7.43
N PHE A 151 -7.46 -10.92 8.43
CA PHE A 151 -8.51 -10.07 9.01
C PHE A 151 -9.19 -9.18 7.96
N PHE A 152 -8.42 -8.52 7.09
CA PHE A 152 -8.99 -7.68 6.05
C PHE A 152 -9.66 -8.49 4.95
N LYS A 153 -9.10 -9.63 4.54
CA LYS A 153 -9.73 -10.56 3.60
C LYS A 153 -11.14 -10.93 4.04
N GLU A 154 -11.33 -11.29 5.30
CA GLU A 154 -12.66 -11.64 5.83
C GLU A 154 -13.62 -10.44 5.85
N LYS A 155 -13.12 -9.22 6.04
CA LYS A 155 -13.94 -8.01 5.89
C LYS A 155 -14.33 -7.73 4.44
N PHE A 156 -13.39 -7.89 3.51
CA PHE A 156 -13.65 -7.71 2.08
C PHE A 156 -14.66 -8.73 1.58
N LYS A 157 -14.57 -10.01 1.97
CA LYS A 157 -15.55 -11.04 1.59
C LYS A 157 -17.01 -10.68 1.92
N LYS A 158 -17.26 -9.87 2.96
CA LYS A 158 -18.62 -9.46 3.35
C LYS A 158 -19.22 -8.37 2.46
N ILE A 159 -18.41 -7.75 1.61
CA ILE A 159 -18.82 -6.65 0.73
C ILE A 159 -18.65 -6.98 -0.76
N LEU A 160 -18.07 -8.16 -1.08
CA LEU A 160 -17.90 -8.67 -2.45
C LEU A 160 -19.14 -9.44 -2.91
#